data_AF-A0A931PST1-F1
#
_entry.id   AF-A0A931PST1-F1
#
_cell.length_a   1.000
_cell.length_b   1.000
_cell.length_c   1.000
_cell.angle_alpha   90.00
_cell.angle_beta   90.00
_cell.angle_gamma   90.00
#
_symmetry.space_group_name_H-M   'P 1'
#
loop_
_entity.id
_entity.type
_entity.pdbx_description
1 polymer ?
#
loop_
_entity_poly.entity_id
_entity_poly.type
_entity_poly.pdbx_seq_one_letter_code
_entity_poly.pdbx_strand_id
1 'polypeptide(L)'
;MPDDAPPPVSELSPAEPEARIERAARQPFGWILSGALIALLFVGQLSAYFTRDERPQHRSFLTEEMSLHQYVYAKKWSRFFGQAGATLSDTKELRAELADVLPHAATDVRAARLAVEMSVELGAQPPPRAIVALVKEGDPKSLSLAEAYGRAPPSIEGARRLERAISSSSFLDRLARDHLRQRAGLPIRSEAVSDARLAYAATVLFGAAVAMVVGIALWVVFFAMRTGGALHPKGPPVGPLSPAVADRFALRFGLVMLAFLLLELGTELAGLPVRQPAATLAIRLIGSIGLIGLVWFAYRRNGLVEIGLRRAGFGRHVLWGLGAAVANAPVVLGLELAATKIFAGLPSPEHPASVELLTNPSLATVLVVIFSACVAAPILEETLFRGTLLPALAGVWRRPWVAGLVSSLLFAVIHPTGIPAWPGLAAIGGMSAYLTYQTGSLVPSMAMHSLHNLGTLLVGLAFN
;
A
#
# COMPACT_ATOMS: atom_id res chain seq x y z
N MET A 1 74.14 -6.90 -1.18
CA MET A 1 72.75 -7.30 -1.48
C MET A 1 71.91 -6.04 -1.38
N PRO A 2 71.20 -5.60 -2.43
CA PRO A 2 70.31 -4.46 -2.32
C PRO A 2 69.01 -4.91 -1.63
N ASP A 3 68.55 -4.08 -0.70
CA ASP A 3 67.30 -4.22 0.05
C ASP A 3 66.08 -4.16 -0.89
N ASP A 4 65.36 -5.27 -1.00
CA ASP A 4 63.98 -5.33 -1.46
C ASP A 4 63.05 -4.82 -0.35
N ALA A 5 62.94 -3.50 -0.20
CA ALA A 5 61.86 -2.90 0.58
C ALA A 5 60.62 -2.77 -0.32
N PRO A 6 59.46 -3.36 0.03
CA PRO A 6 58.24 -3.16 -0.73
C PRO A 6 57.84 -1.67 -0.67
N PRO A 7 57.28 -1.12 -1.76
CA PRO A 7 56.93 0.29 -1.81
C PRO A 7 55.93 0.66 -0.71
N PRO A 8 55.97 1.90 -0.19
CA PRO A 8 55.05 2.34 0.85
C PRO A 8 53.60 2.25 0.37
N VAL A 9 52.73 1.74 1.25
CA VAL A 9 51.29 1.45 1.01
C VAL A 9 50.46 2.70 0.63
N SER A 10 51.07 3.89 0.58
CA SER A 10 50.43 5.16 0.22
C SER A 10 50.35 5.46 -1.28
N GLU A 11 50.88 4.61 -2.17
CA GLU A 11 50.87 4.86 -3.63
C GLU A 11 49.88 4.02 -4.46
N LEU A 12 48.99 3.24 -3.84
CA LEU A 12 47.83 2.70 -4.56
C LEU A 12 46.78 3.80 -4.70
N SER A 13 46.92 4.59 -5.75
CA SER A 13 45.90 5.52 -6.24
C SER A 13 44.51 4.85 -6.24
N PRO A 14 43.46 5.49 -5.69
CA PRO A 14 42.08 4.98 -5.76
C PRO A 14 41.56 4.67 -7.17
N ALA A 15 42.26 5.12 -8.23
CA ALA A 15 41.87 4.96 -9.63
C ALA A 15 42.24 3.59 -10.25
N GLU A 16 43.29 2.91 -9.77
CA GLU A 16 43.70 1.60 -10.34
C GLU A 16 42.67 0.46 -10.19
N PRO A 17 41.97 0.33 -9.05
CA PRO A 17 40.92 -0.68 -8.88
C PRO A 17 39.74 -0.47 -9.84
N GLU A 18 39.35 0.77 -10.09
CA GLU A 18 38.17 1.11 -10.91
C GLU A 18 38.41 0.77 -12.38
N ALA A 19 39.58 1.18 -12.91
CA ALA A 19 40.01 0.81 -14.25
C ALA A 19 40.19 -0.71 -14.43
N ARG A 20 40.53 -1.46 -13.38
CA ARG A 20 40.59 -2.93 -13.42
C ARG A 20 39.18 -3.56 -13.46
N ILE A 21 38.20 -2.95 -12.79
CA ILE A 21 36.81 -3.42 -12.76
C ILE A 21 36.12 -3.17 -14.10
N GLU A 22 36.34 -2.01 -14.70
CA GLU A 22 35.81 -1.72 -16.04
C GLU A 22 36.37 -2.67 -17.11
N ARG A 23 37.58 -3.19 -16.89
CA ARG A 23 38.24 -4.19 -17.73
C ARG A 23 37.97 -5.64 -17.31
N ALA A 24 37.20 -5.88 -16.24
CA ALA A 24 36.91 -7.22 -15.76
C ALA A 24 35.89 -7.94 -16.65
N ALA A 25 36.00 -9.26 -16.71
CA ALA A 25 35.02 -10.09 -17.41
C ALA A 25 33.61 -9.91 -16.83
N ARG A 26 32.59 -9.97 -17.70
CA ARG A 26 31.17 -9.95 -17.31
C ARG A 26 30.87 -11.08 -16.34
N GLN A 27 30.03 -10.82 -15.33
CA GLN A 27 29.58 -11.80 -14.34
C GLN A 27 28.05 -11.82 -14.29
N PRO A 28 27.40 -12.61 -15.17
CA PRO A 28 25.95 -12.53 -15.35
C PRO A 28 25.14 -13.15 -14.19
N PHE A 29 25.79 -13.81 -13.23
CA PHE A 29 25.13 -14.49 -12.12
C PHE A 29 24.14 -13.58 -11.36
N GLY A 30 24.50 -12.31 -11.14
CA GLY A 30 23.62 -11.35 -10.48
C GLY A 30 22.29 -11.14 -11.23
N TRP A 31 22.31 -11.15 -12.55
CA TRP A 31 21.10 -11.06 -13.38
C TRP A 31 20.24 -12.31 -13.29
N ILE A 32 20.86 -13.49 -13.31
CA ILE A 32 20.17 -14.77 -13.18
C ILE A 32 19.48 -14.86 -11.81
N LEU A 33 20.20 -14.55 -10.74
CA LEU A 33 19.66 -14.52 -9.38
C LEU A 33 18.48 -13.53 -9.28
N SER A 34 18.69 -12.29 -9.73
CA SER A 34 17.65 -11.25 -9.69
C SER A 34 16.39 -11.65 -10.47
N GLY A 35 16.57 -12.17 -11.68
CA GLY A 35 15.46 -12.61 -12.53
C GLY A 35 14.69 -13.78 -11.91
N ALA A 36 15.41 -14.76 -11.34
CA ALA A 36 14.79 -15.91 -10.68
C ALA A 36 13.97 -15.49 -9.44
N LEU A 37 14.49 -14.58 -8.61
CA LEU A 37 13.78 -14.10 -7.41
C LEU A 37 12.56 -13.24 -7.75
N ILE A 38 12.66 -12.37 -8.77
CA ILE A 38 11.52 -11.62 -9.29
C ILE A 38 10.46 -12.58 -9.85
N ALA A 39 10.86 -13.57 -10.65
CA ALA A 39 9.93 -14.54 -11.21
C ALA A 39 9.24 -15.35 -10.09
N LEU A 40 9.99 -15.76 -9.06
CA LEU A 40 9.43 -16.45 -7.89
C LEU A 40 8.39 -15.57 -7.18
N LEU A 41 8.70 -14.30 -6.91
CA LEU A 41 7.77 -13.36 -6.29
C LEU A 41 6.53 -13.13 -7.14
N PHE A 42 6.72 -12.90 -8.43
CA PHE A 42 5.63 -12.68 -9.39
C PHE A 42 4.68 -13.87 -9.45
N VAL A 43 5.21 -15.08 -9.61
CA VAL A 43 4.41 -16.31 -9.65
C VAL A 43 3.73 -16.56 -8.30
N GLY A 44 4.45 -16.37 -7.20
CA GLY A 44 3.89 -16.52 -5.85
C GLY A 44 2.74 -15.55 -5.58
N GLN A 45 2.88 -14.29 -6.00
CA GLN A 45 1.84 -13.27 -5.85
C GLN A 45 0.65 -13.49 -6.77
N LEU A 46 0.88 -13.87 -8.03
CA LEU A 46 -0.21 -14.25 -8.92
C LEU A 46 -0.95 -15.48 -8.41
N SER A 47 -0.23 -16.49 -7.93
CA SER A 47 -0.85 -17.65 -7.29
C SER A 47 -1.68 -17.19 -6.11
N ALA A 48 -1.11 -16.47 -5.14
CA ALA A 48 -1.83 -15.99 -3.97
C ALA A 48 -3.05 -15.13 -4.34
N TYR A 49 -2.97 -14.32 -5.39
CA TYR A 49 -4.07 -13.50 -5.89
C TYR A 49 -5.19 -14.32 -6.52
N PHE A 50 -4.88 -15.30 -7.38
CA PHE A 50 -5.89 -16.14 -8.05
C PHE A 50 -6.38 -17.31 -7.20
N THR A 51 -5.59 -17.75 -6.22
CA THR A 51 -5.95 -18.79 -5.25
C THR A 51 -6.35 -18.22 -3.90
N ARG A 52 -6.51 -16.89 -3.79
CA ARG A 52 -7.09 -16.28 -2.59
C ARG A 52 -8.41 -16.98 -2.33
N ASP A 53 -8.57 -17.53 -1.14
CA ASP A 53 -9.62 -18.51 -0.90
C ASP A 53 -10.99 -17.81 -0.89
N GLU A 54 -11.70 -17.83 -2.02
CA GLU A 54 -13.08 -17.33 -2.14
C GLU A 54 -14.10 -18.32 -1.57
N ARG A 55 -13.64 -19.41 -0.92
CA ARG A 55 -14.52 -20.33 -0.20
C ARG A 55 -15.32 -19.56 0.84
N PRO A 56 -16.62 -19.88 1.03
CA PRO A 56 -17.52 -19.15 1.93
C PRO A 56 -17.00 -18.88 3.35
N GLN A 57 -16.08 -19.71 3.84
CA GLN A 57 -15.57 -19.72 5.22
C GLN A 57 -14.30 -18.86 5.42
N HIS A 58 -13.68 -18.36 4.34
CA HIS A 58 -12.41 -17.62 4.36
C HIS A 58 -12.44 -16.29 3.56
N ARG A 59 -13.57 -15.94 2.94
CA ARG A 59 -13.72 -14.67 2.22
C ARG A 59 -13.65 -13.50 3.22
N SER A 60 -12.82 -12.50 2.92
CA SER A 60 -12.61 -11.37 3.81
C SER A 60 -13.82 -10.41 3.86
N PHE A 61 -14.69 -10.44 2.84
CA PHE A 61 -15.82 -9.53 2.63
C PHE A 61 -15.47 -8.03 2.76
N LEU A 62 -14.19 -7.68 2.53
CA LEU A 62 -13.70 -6.31 2.75
C LEU A 62 -14.26 -5.33 1.71
N THR A 63 -14.47 -5.79 0.47
CA THR A 63 -15.02 -4.95 -0.61
C THR A 63 -16.49 -4.60 -0.29
N GLU A 64 -17.24 -5.58 0.17
CA GLU A 64 -18.64 -5.49 0.55
C GLU A 64 -18.80 -4.61 1.79
N GLU A 65 -17.96 -4.80 2.81
CA GLU A 65 -17.92 -3.93 3.98
C GLU A 65 -17.56 -2.49 3.61
N MET A 66 -16.54 -2.28 2.78
CA MET A 66 -16.16 -0.94 2.30
C MET A 66 -17.29 -0.25 1.54
N SER A 67 -18.04 -1.00 0.74
CA SER A 67 -19.22 -0.47 0.02
C SER A 67 -20.34 -0.06 0.99
N LEU A 68 -20.55 -0.83 2.07
CA LEU A 68 -21.47 -0.43 3.15
C LEU A 68 -20.98 0.84 3.87
N HIS A 69 -19.69 0.95 4.17
CA HIS A 69 -19.10 2.18 4.70
C HIS A 69 -19.42 3.37 3.78
N GLN A 70 -19.08 3.27 2.50
CA GLN A 70 -19.30 4.32 1.51
C GLN A 70 -20.77 4.74 1.44
N TYR A 71 -21.70 3.79 1.42
CA TYR A 71 -23.14 4.06 1.41
C TYR A 71 -23.59 4.83 2.67
N VAL A 72 -23.16 4.41 3.87
CA VAL A 72 -23.53 5.09 5.13
C VAL A 72 -22.95 6.51 5.18
N TYR A 73 -21.71 6.70 4.71
CA TYR A 73 -21.11 8.03 4.55
C TYR A 73 -21.92 8.89 3.57
N ALA A 74 -22.25 8.38 2.38
CA ALA A 74 -23.04 9.09 1.37
C ALA A 74 -24.43 9.49 1.88
N LYS A 75 -25.10 8.59 2.60
CA LYS A 75 -26.39 8.84 3.26
C LYS A 75 -26.30 9.94 4.33
N LYS A 76 -25.19 10.02 5.06
CA LYS A 76 -24.98 11.10 6.04
C LYS A 76 -24.63 12.43 5.35
N TRP A 77 -23.76 12.40 4.35
CA TRP A 77 -23.40 13.55 3.52
C TRP A 77 -24.61 14.20 2.87
N SER A 78 -25.44 13.42 2.18
CA SER A 78 -26.67 13.91 1.54
C SER A 78 -27.59 14.63 2.52
N ARG A 79 -27.80 14.08 3.73
CA ARG A 79 -28.57 14.72 4.80
C ARG A 79 -27.98 16.06 5.23
N PHE A 80 -26.65 16.18 5.29
CA PHE A 80 -25.98 17.45 5.60
C PHE A 80 -26.30 18.55 4.57
N PHE A 81 -26.49 18.18 3.30
CA PHE A 81 -26.90 19.09 2.22
C PHE A 81 -28.42 19.17 2.00
N GLY A 82 -29.23 18.66 2.95
CA GLY A 82 -30.70 18.70 2.86
C GLY A 82 -31.30 17.75 1.82
N GLN A 83 -30.54 16.76 1.34
CA GLN A 83 -31.01 15.73 0.40
C GLN A 83 -31.56 14.50 1.13
N ALA A 84 -32.51 13.81 0.48
CA ALA A 84 -33.30 12.71 1.05
C ALA A 84 -32.59 11.33 1.06
N GLY A 85 -31.27 11.30 1.33
CA GLY A 85 -30.48 10.07 1.45
C GLY A 85 -29.44 9.86 0.33
N ALA A 86 -28.82 8.69 0.33
CA ALA A 86 -27.78 8.32 -0.64
C ALA A 86 -28.31 8.34 -2.09
N THR A 87 -27.42 8.44 -3.06
CA THR A 87 -27.80 8.53 -4.48
C THR A 87 -28.38 7.22 -5.00
N LEU A 88 -29.05 7.28 -6.16
CA LEU A 88 -29.51 6.09 -6.88
C LEU A 88 -28.35 5.15 -7.25
N SER A 89 -27.17 5.68 -7.54
CA SER A 89 -25.97 4.87 -7.82
C SER A 89 -25.53 4.11 -6.57
N ASP A 90 -25.36 4.82 -5.45
CA ASP A 90 -24.93 4.23 -4.17
C ASP A 90 -25.89 3.10 -3.75
N THR A 91 -27.19 3.31 -3.93
CA THR A 91 -28.22 2.31 -3.61
C THR A 91 -28.13 1.09 -4.52
N LYS A 92 -27.83 1.28 -5.81
CA LYS A 92 -27.67 0.19 -6.78
C LYS A 92 -26.41 -0.63 -6.48
N GLU A 93 -25.31 0.05 -6.16
CA GLU A 93 -24.04 -0.58 -5.79
C GLU A 93 -24.21 -1.41 -4.52
N LEU A 94 -24.76 -0.84 -3.43
CA LEU A 94 -24.97 -1.60 -2.19
C LEU A 94 -25.89 -2.82 -2.39
N ARG A 95 -26.89 -2.74 -3.28
CA ARG A 95 -27.74 -3.89 -3.63
C ARG A 95 -26.98 -4.98 -4.37
N ALA A 96 -26.04 -4.62 -5.25
CA ALA A 96 -25.21 -5.58 -5.96
C ALA A 96 -24.30 -6.32 -4.96
N GLU A 97 -23.63 -5.58 -4.07
CA GLU A 97 -22.79 -6.16 -3.01
C GLU A 97 -23.61 -7.07 -2.07
N LEU A 98 -24.81 -6.65 -1.68
CA LEU A 98 -25.71 -7.50 -0.89
C LEU A 98 -26.06 -8.81 -1.64
N ALA A 99 -26.26 -8.76 -2.95
CA ALA A 99 -26.55 -9.96 -3.74
C ALA A 99 -25.37 -10.96 -3.73
N ASP A 100 -24.13 -10.47 -3.65
CA ASP A 100 -22.92 -11.29 -3.57
C ASP A 100 -22.67 -11.84 -2.15
N VAL A 101 -23.03 -11.09 -1.11
CA VAL A 101 -22.94 -11.55 0.30
C VAL A 101 -24.00 -12.62 0.60
N LEU A 102 -25.21 -12.42 0.10
CA LEU A 102 -26.41 -13.19 0.46
C LEU A 102 -26.27 -14.72 0.38
N PRO A 103 -25.65 -15.32 -0.67
CA PRO A 103 -25.42 -16.76 -0.76
C PRO A 103 -24.61 -17.35 0.40
N HIS A 104 -23.72 -16.54 0.99
CA HIS A 104 -22.77 -16.94 2.03
C HIS A 104 -23.32 -16.76 3.45
N ALA A 105 -24.38 -15.96 3.60
CA ALA A 105 -24.96 -15.54 4.88
C ALA A 105 -25.52 -16.68 5.76
N ALA A 106 -25.65 -17.90 5.24
CA ALA A 106 -26.10 -19.06 6.03
C ALA A 106 -24.94 -19.84 6.67
N THR A 107 -23.73 -19.69 6.13
CA THR A 107 -22.55 -20.50 6.49
C THR A 107 -21.40 -19.68 7.06
N ASP A 108 -21.43 -18.36 6.88
CA ASP A 108 -20.40 -17.44 7.37
C ASP A 108 -21.04 -16.31 8.20
N VAL A 109 -20.50 -16.08 9.40
CA VAL A 109 -21.03 -15.12 10.38
C VAL A 109 -20.80 -13.68 9.94
N ARG A 110 -19.67 -13.39 9.29
CA ARG A 110 -19.37 -12.04 8.78
C ARG A 110 -20.28 -11.72 7.61
N ALA A 111 -20.49 -12.67 6.70
CA ALA A 111 -21.46 -12.54 5.61
C ALA A 111 -22.89 -12.36 6.15
N ALA A 112 -23.28 -13.16 7.16
CA ALA A 112 -24.58 -13.03 7.81
C ALA A 112 -24.79 -11.62 8.36
N ARG A 113 -23.77 -11.11 9.05
CA ARG A 113 -23.78 -9.77 9.63
C ARG A 113 -23.89 -8.67 8.56
N LEU A 114 -23.04 -8.71 7.54
CA LEU A 114 -23.08 -7.74 6.44
C LEU A 114 -24.45 -7.77 5.74
N ALA A 115 -24.98 -8.95 5.45
CA ALA A 115 -26.28 -9.09 4.82
C ALA A 115 -27.42 -8.46 5.64
N VAL A 116 -27.38 -8.61 6.97
CA VAL A 116 -28.34 -7.98 7.88
C VAL A 116 -28.21 -6.46 7.85
N GLU A 117 -27.00 -5.94 8.05
CA GLU A 117 -26.75 -4.50 8.12
C GLU A 117 -27.05 -3.78 6.80
N MET A 118 -26.61 -4.35 5.67
CA MET A 118 -26.91 -3.86 4.32
C MET A 118 -28.41 -3.87 4.02
N SER A 119 -29.12 -4.94 4.42
CA SER A 119 -30.57 -5.02 4.19
C SER A 119 -31.30 -3.90 4.95
N VAL A 120 -30.93 -3.65 6.20
CA VAL A 120 -31.54 -2.59 7.02
C VAL A 120 -31.23 -1.21 6.44
N GLU A 121 -30.00 -0.97 5.99
CA GLU A 121 -29.61 0.29 5.34
C GLU A 121 -30.34 0.56 4.02
N LEU A 122 -30.72 -0.51 3.31
CA LEU A 122 -31.56 -0.48 2.11
C LEU A 122 -33.07 -0.44 2.40
N GLY A 123 -33.47 -0.41 3.68
CA GLY A 123 -34.88 -0.41 4.10
C GLY A 123 -35.60 -1.75 3.96
N ALA A 124 -34.86 -2.85 3.76
CA ALA A 124 -35.37 -4.21 3.69
C ALA A 124 -35.34 -4.89 5.07
N GLN A 125 -36.14 -5.95 5.22
CA GLN A 125 -36.09 -6.79 6.41
C GLN A 125 -34.81 -7.63 6.46
N PRO A 126 -34.21 -7.85 7.63
CA PRO A 126 -33.07 -8.74 7.79
C PRO A 126 -33.33 -10.14 7.21
N PRO A 127 -32.40 -10.73 6.43
CA PRO A 127 -32.60 -12.05 5.85
C PRO A 127 -32.73 -13.11 6.95
N PRO A 128 -33.81 -13.93 6.98
CA PRO A 128 -34.01 -14.92 8.05
C PRO A 128 -32.85 -15.90 8.22
N ARG A 129 -32.26 -16.34 7.11
CA ARG A 129 -31.08 -17.22 7.10
C ARG A 129 -29.86 -16.62 7.80
N ALA A 130 -29.68 -15.30 7.69
CA ALA A 130 -28.57 -14.60 8.33
C ALA A 130 -28.76 -14.49 9.84
N ILE A 131 -29.99 -14.22 10.28
CA ILE A 131 -30.35 -14.24 11.71
C ILE A 131 -30.11 -15.63 12.31
N VAL A 132 -30.53 -16.70 11.62
CA VAL A 132 -30.29 -18.08 12.07
C VAL A 132 -28.80 -18.39 12.16
N ALA A 133 -27.97 -17.92 11.23
CA ALA A 133 -26.52 -18.10 11.28
C ALA A 133 -25.91 -17.41 12.51
N LEU A 134 -26.31 -16.18 12.83
CA LEU A 134 -25.88 -15.46 14.03
C LEU A 134 -26.29 -16.19 15.32
N VAL A 135 -27.50 -16.77 15.36
CA VAL A 135 -27.93 -17.59 16.51
C VAL A 135 -27.12 -18.87 16.61
N LYS A 136 -26.81 -19.51 15.48
CA LYS A 136 -26.08 -20.78 15.42
C LYS A 136 -24.62 -20.64 15.87
N GLU A 137 -23.98 -19.50 15.60
CA GLU A 137 -22.62 -19.21 16.09
C GLU A 137 -22.54 -19.31 17.62
N GLY A 138 -23.59 -18.86 18.31
CA GLY A 138 -23.77 -19.09 19.74
C GLY A 138 -22.89 -18.23 20.64
N ASP A 139 -21.97 -17.42 20.10
CA ASP A 139 -21.20 -16.47 20.89
C ASP A 139 -22.10 -15.32 21.42
N PRO A 140 -21.80 -14.74 22.60
CA PRO A 140 -22.66 -13.73 23.22
C PRO A 140 -22.96 -12.51 22.34
N LYS A 141 -22.03 -12.12 21.47
CA LYS A 141 -22.17 -10.97 20.60
C LYS A 141 -23.09 -11.29 19.42
N SER A 142 -22.90 -12.44 18.76
CA SER A 142 -23.78 -12.85 17.66
C SER A 142 -25.22 -13.09 18.13
N LEU A 143 -25.42 -13.63 19.34
CA LEU A 143 -26.75 -13.73 19.96
C LEU A 143 -27.38 -12.36 20.20
N SER A 144 -26.60 -11.39 20.69
CA SER A 144 -27.07 -10.02 20.90
C SER A 144 -27.44 -9.32 19.58
N LEU A 145 -26.67 -9.55 18.52
CA LEU A 145 -26.98 -9.05 17.17
C LEU A 145 -28.25 -9.70 16.61
N ALA A 146 -28.40 -11.01 16.77
CA ALA A 146 -29.62 -11.71 16.35
C ALA A 146 -30.87 -11.19 17.06
N GLU A 147 -30.77 -10.90 18.36
CA GLU A 147 -31.86 -10.27 19.14
C GLU A 147 -32.14 -8.84 18.64
N ALA A 148 -31.11 -8.02 18.44
CA ALA A 148 -31.23 -6.65 17.93
C ALA A 148 -31.90 -6.59 16.56
N TYR A 149 -31.63 -7.58 15.71
CA TYR A 149 -32.18 -7.67 14.36
C TYR A 149 -33.39 -8.59 14.21
N GLY A 150 -33.91 -9.14 15.32
CA GLY A 150 -35.11 -9.98 15.33
C GLY A 150 -36.34 -9.29 14.73
N ARG A 151 -37.43 -10.03 14.50
CA ARG A 151 -38.63 -9.48 13.84
C ARG A 151 -39.27 -8.32 14.62
N ALA A 152 -39.36 -8.43 15.93
CA ALA A 152 -39.94 -7.41 16.78
C ALA A 152 -38.87 -6.38 17.19
N PRO A 153 -39.18 -5.07 17.18
CA PRO A 153 -38.30 -4.06 17.76
C PRO A 153 -38.12 -4.32 19.27
N PRO A 154 -36.90 -4.16 19.81
CA PRO A 154 -36.66 -4.32 21.24
C PRO A 154 -37.30 -3.17 22.04
N SER A 155 -37.66 -3.46 23.29
CA SER A 155 -38.06 -2.42 24.25
C SER A 155 -36.88 -1.46 24.52
N ILE A 156 -37.17 -0.27 25.05
CA ILE A 156 -36.12 0.72 25.40
C ILE A 156 -35.07 0.12 26.33
N GLU A 157 -35.49 -0.66 27.34
CA GLU A 157 -34.56 -1.30 28.27
C GLU A 157 -33.78 -2.46 27.60
N GLY A 158 -34.46 -3.22 26.72
CA GLY A 158 -33.81 -4.24 25.90
C GLY A 158 -32.73 -3.65 24.99
N ALA A 159 -33.02 -2.52 24.33
CA ALA A 159 -32.08 -1.81 23.49
C ALA A 159 -30.86 -1.33 24.29
N ARG A 160 -31.05 -0.75 25.49
CA ARG A 160 -29.93 -0.34 26.36
C ARG A 160 -29.06 -1.51 26.82
N ARG A 161 -29.67 -2.67 27.10
CA ARG A 161 -28.93 -3.90 27.41
C ARG A 161 -28.10 -4.36 26.22
N LEU A 162 -28.71 -4.44 25.05
CA LEU A 162 -28.05 -4.88 23.81
C LEU A 162 -26.94 -3.91 23.36
N GLU A 163 -27.11 -2.60 23.54
CA GLU A 163 -26.04 -1.61 23.30
C GLU A 163 -24.79 -1.90 24.14
N ARG A 164 -24.95 -2.31 25.40
CA ARG A 164 -23.81 -2.67 26.27
C ARG A 164 -23.16 -4.00 25.85
N ALA A 165 -23.93 -4.92 25.28
CA ALA A 165 -23.43 -6.20 24.80
C ALA A 165 -22.68 -6.08 23.47
N ILE A 166 -23.07 -5.15 22.60
CA ILE A 166 -22.37 -4.81 21.34
C ILE A 166 -21.27 -3.79 21.66
N SER A 167 -20.22 -4.27 22.35
CA SER A 167 -19.21 -3.41 22.99
C SER A 167 -18.00 -3.05 22.12
N SER A 168 -17.85 -3.60 20.91
CA SER A 168 -16.67 -3.32 20.09
C SER A 168 -16.74 -1.96 19.38
N SER A 169 -15.56 -1.46 19.04
CA SER A 169 -15.38 -0.21 18.31
C SER A 169 -15.36 -0.39 16.79
N SER A 170 -15.62 -1.58 16.23
CA SER A 170 -15.64 -1.74 14.77
C SER A 170 -16.77 -0.94 14.13
N PHE A 171 -16.65 -0.64 12.84
CA PHE A 171 -17.70 0.07 12.11
C PHE A 171 -19.05 -0.64 12.20
N LEU A 172 -19.09 -1.94 11.90
CA LEU A 172 -20.33 -2.73 11.96
C LEU A 172 -20.95 -2.72 13.37
N ASP A 173 -20.16 -2.69 14.44
CA ASP A 173 -20.69 -2.63 15.82
C ASP A 173 -21.34 -1.28 16.13
N ARG A 174 -20.73 -0.21 15.63
CA ARG A 174 -21.28 1.14 15.74
C ARG A 174 -22.57 1.29 14.91
N LEU A 175 -22.58 0.73 13.70
CA LEU A 175 -23.75 0.71 12.82
C LEU A 175 -24.90 -0.11 13.42
N ALA A 176 -24.61 -1.29 13.97
CA ALA A 176 -25.62 -2.08 14.65
C ALA A 176 -26.27 -1.38 15.84
N ARG A 177 -25.48 -0.59 16.60
CA ARG A 177 -26.03 0.24 17.68
C ARG A 177 -26.91 1.38 17.16
N ASP A 178 -26.52 2.03 16.05
CA ASP A 178 -27.38 3.05 15.42
C ASP A 178 -28.71 2.44 14.92
N HIS A 179 -28.67 1.28 14.27
CA HIS A 179 -29.87 0.53 13.87
C HIS A 179 -30.75 0.16 15.06
N LEU A 180 -30.15 -0.36 16.13
CA LEU A 180 -30.85 -0.76 17.34
C LEU A 180 -31.62 0.42 17.96
N ARG A 181 -30.98 1.59 18.05
CA ARG A 181 -31.63 2.82 18.54
C ARG A 181 -32.79 3.25 17.66
N GLN A 182 -32.58 3.25 16.35
CA GLN A 182 -33.62 3.57 15.38
C GLN A 182 -34.83 2.65 15.55
N ARG A 183 -34.60 1.34 15.67
CA ARG A 183 -35.68 0.35 15.84
C ARG A 183 -36.41 0.51 17.17
N ALA A 184 -35.71 0.86 18.25
CA ALA A 184 -36.29 1.10 19.57
C ALA A 184 -36.98 2.47 19.72
N GLY A 185 -37.00 3.30 18.66
CA GLY A 185 -37.55 4.66 18.71
C GLY A 185 -36.71 5.64 19.54
N LEU A 186 -35.43 5.33 19.76
CA LEU A 186 -34.48 6.18 20.49
C LEU A 186 -33.77 7.16 19.53
N PRO A 187 -33.33 8.33 20.01
CA PRO A 187 -32.53 9.25 19.21
C PRO A 187 -31.25 8.58 18.72
N ILE A 188 -31.01 8.56 17.41
CA ILE A 188 -29.83 7.96 16.78
C ILE A 188 -28.58 8.79 17.15
N ARG A 189 -27.48 8.12 17.48
CA ARG A 189 -26.23 8.77 17.91
C ARG A 189 -25.23 8.98 16.77
N SER A 190 -25.46 8.35 15.61
CA SER A 190 -24.54 8.37 14.46
C SER A 190 -23.15 7.87 14.87
N GLU A 191 -23.12 6.79 15.64
CA GLU A 191 -21.87 6.19 16.11
C GLU A 191 -21.07 5.58 14.95
N ALA A 192 -21.74 5.07 13.91
CA ALA A 192 -21.11 4.53 12.71
C ALA A 192 -20.24 5.59 12.03
N VAL A 193 -20.85 6.73 11.74
CA VAL A 193 -20.22 7.90 11.13
C VAL A 193 -20.52 9.12 12.00
N SER A 194 -19.59 9.47 12.89
CA SER A 194 -19.71 10.67 13.74
C SER A 194 -19.47 11.94 12.93
N ASP A 195 -19.81 13.12 13.47
CA ASP A 195 -19.55 14.40 12.78
C ASP A 195 -18.06 14.65 12.60
N ALA A 196 -17.25 14.26 13.60
CA ALA A 196 -15.79 14.31 13.50
C ALA A 196 -15.24 13.43 12.37
N ARG A 197 -15.74 12.20 12.21
CA ARG A 197 -15.33 11.32 11.11
C ARG A 197 -15.77 11.86 9.75
N LEU A 198 -16.99 12.39 9.67
CA LEU A 198 -17.50 13.03 8.46
C LEU A 198 -16.63 14.22 8.04
N ALA A 199 -16.29 15.09 9.00
CA ALA A 199 -15.42 16.24 8.78
C ALA A 199 -13.99 15.83 8.41
N TYR A 200 -13.46 14.77 9.02
CA TYR A 200 -12.16 14.21 8.65
C TYR A 200 -12.17 13.70 7.20
N ALA A 201 -13.15 12.89 6.83
CA ALA A 201 -13.31 12.40 5.45
C ALA A 201 -13.47 13.56 4.45
N ALA A 202 -14.29 14.56 4.78
CA ALA A 202 -14.44 15.78 3.97
C ALA A 202 -13.09 16.49 3.75
N THR A 203 -12.30 16.63 4.80
CA THR A 203 -11.01 17.30 4.77
C THR A 203 -10.01 16.54 3.89
N VAL A 204 -9.97 15.21 4.03
CA VAL A 204 -9.09 14.35 3.23
C VAL A 204 -9.49 14.39 1.74
N LEU A 205 -10.78 14.26 1.44
CA LEU A 205 -11.28 14.33 0.06
C LEU A 205 -11.06 15.71 -0.58
N PHE A 206 -11.30 16.79 0.18
CA PHE A 206 -11.02 18.15 -0.28
C PHE A 206 -9.52 18.34 -0.55
N GLY A 207 -8.66 17.88 0.36
CA GLY A 207 -7.20 17.91 0.18
C GLY A 207 -6.76 17.13 -1.06
N ALA A 208 -7.32 15.94 -1.29
CA ALA A 208 -7.06 15.14 -2.49
C ALA A 208 -7.51 15.87 -3.77
N ALA A 209 -8.70 16.49 -3.77
CA ALA A 209 -9.20 17.26 -4.91
C ALA A 209 -8.31 18.48 -5.21
N VAL A 210 -7.87 19.21 -4.18
CA VAL A 210 -6.90 20.30 -4.33
C VAL A 210 -5.58 19.77 -4.89
N ALA A 211 -5.08 18.63 -4.39
CA ALA A 211 -3.86 18.01 -4.89
C ALA A 211 -3.98 17.61 -6.38
N MET A 212 -5.16 17.19 -6.86
CA MET A 212 -5.38 16.93 -8.29
C MET A 212 -5.21 18.20 -9.13
N VAL A 213 -5.86 19.29 -8.74
CA VAL A 213 -5.82 20.57 -9.47
C VAL A 213 -4.41 21.15 -9.46
N VAL A 214 -3.78 21.19 -8.29
CA VAL A 214 -2.40 21.65 -8.13
C VAL A 214 -1.45 20.74 -8.91
N GLY A 215 -1.67 19.44 -8.90
CA GLY A 215 -0.84 18.47 -9.63
C GLY A 215 -0.85 18.70 -11.14
N ILE A 216 -2.02 18.97 -11.73
CA ILE A 216 -2.14 19.34 -13.14
C ILE A 216 -1.38 20.65 -13.42
N ALA A 217 -1.54 21.66 -12.57
CA ALA A 217 -0.82 22.93 -12.71
C ALA A 217 0.71 22.74 -12.62
N LEU A 218 1.18 21.88 -11.71
CA LEU A 218 2.60 21.54 -11.58
C LEU A 218 3.15 20.85 -12.83
N TRP A 219 2.37 20.00 -13.50
CA TRP A 219 2.77 19.44 -14.80
C TRP A 219 2.93 20.51 -15.87
N VAL A 220 1.97 21.46 -15.96
CA VAL A 220 2.05 22.57 -16.93
C VAL A 220 3.30 23.40 -16.68
N VAL A 221 3.55 23.79 -15.43
CA VAL A 221 4.76 24.54 -15.05
C VAL A 221 6.02 23.74 -15.36
N PHE A 222 6.05 22.46 -15.00
CA PHE A 222 7.19 21.59 -15.25
C PHE A 222 7.51 21.49 -16.76
N PHE A 223 6.50 21.25 -17.61
CA PHE A 223 6.72 21.17 -19.05
C PHE A 223 7.11 22.51 -19.67
N ALA A 224 6.54 23.63 -19.21
CA ALA A 224 6.97 24.96 -19.64
C ALA A 224 8.44 25.24 -19.29
N MET A 225 8.84 24.94 -18.05
CA MET A 225 10.24 25.09 -17.62
C MET A 225 11.19 24.14 -18.35
N ARG A 226 10.74 22.91 -18.65
CA ARG A 226 11.53 21.90 -19.37
C ARG A 226 11.74 22.29 -20.84
N THR A 227 10.68 22.70 -21.52
CA THR A 227 10.73 23.13 -22.93
C THR A 227 11.46 24.46 -23.09
N GLY A 228 11.34 25.37 -22.12
CA GLY A 228 12.09 26.62 -22.06
C GLY A 228 13.56 26.48 -21.63
N GLY A 229 14.08 25.26 -21.42
CA GLY A 229 15.48 25.03 -21.07
C GLY A 229 15.88 25.37 -19.63
N ALA A 230 14.93 25.72 -18.76
CA ALA A 230 15.23 26.02 -17.36
C ALA A 230 15.49 24.77 -16.51
N LEU A 231 15.05 23.59 -16.97
CA LEU A 231 15.19 22.31 -16.28
C LEU A 231 15.92 21.28 -17.15
N HIS A 232 17.18 20.99 -16.83
CA HIS A 232 17.95 19.92 -17.45
C HIS A 232 18.08 18.71 -16.50
N PRO A 233 18.08 17.47 -17.02
CA PRO A 233 18.25 16.30 -16.18
C PRO A 233 19.72 16.18 -15.79
N LYS A 234 19.99 15.89 -14.52
CA LYS A 234 21.38 15.67 -14.07
C LYS A 234 21.95 14.33 -14.49
N GLY A 235 21.09 13.37 -14.85
CA GLY A 235 21.48 12.00 -15.16
C GLY A 235 21.46 11.10 -13.92
N PRO A 236 21.86 9.83 -14.07
CA PRO A 236 21.84 8.86 -12.98
C PRO A 236 22.85 9.25 -11.88
N PRO A 237 22.56 8.98 -10.58
CA PRO A 237 23.44 9.36 -9.46
C PRO A 237 24.87 8.81 -9.57
N VAL A 238 25.00 7.60 -10.12
CA VAL A 238 26.27 6.85 -10.26
C VAL A 238 26.95 7.06 -11.62
N GLY A 239 26.42 7.97 -12.46
CA GLY A 239 26.93 8.18 -13.81
C GLY A 239 26.72 6.98 -14.75
N PRO A 240 27.27 7.03 -15.99
CA PRO A 240 27.22 5.91 -16.92
C PRO A 240 28.07 4.75 -16.39
N LEU A 241 27.46 3.58 -16.22
CA LEU A 241 28.17 2.39 -15.76
C LEU A 241 28.71 1.58 -16.93
N SER A 242 29.90 0.99 -16.76
CA SER A 242 30.35 -0.10 -17.64
C SER A 242 29.49 -1.35 -17.39
N PRO A 243 29.33 -2.24 -18.38
CA PRO A 243 28.50 -3.44 -18.18
C PRO A 243 29.03 -4.38 -17.08
N ALA A 244 30.34 -4.42 -16.84
CA ALA A 244 30.93 -5.19 -15.75
C ALA A 244 30.59 -4.62 -14.36
N VAL A 245 30.49 -3.28 -14.23
CA VAL A 245 30.00 -2.64 -13.01
C VAL A 245 28.51 -2.87 -12.84
N ALA A 246 27.73 -2.79 -13.93
CA ALA A 246 26.28 -3.05 -13.91
C ALA A 246 25.93 -4.46 -13.39
N ASP A 247 26.72 -5.48 -13.76
CA ASP A 247 26.56 -6.85 -13.26
C ASP A 247 26.65 -6.94 -11.72
N ARG A 248 27.47 -6.11 -11.09
CA ARG A 248 27.59 -6.05 -9.62
C ARG A 248 26.39 -5.41 -8.96
N PHE A 249 25.82 -4.39 -9.59
CA PHE A 249 24.57 -3.80 -9.12
C PHE A 249 23.41 -4.80 -9.21
N ALA A 250 23.34 -5.59 -10.29
CA ALA A 250 22.39 -6.69 -10.39
C ALA A 250 22.62 -7.75 -9.29
N LEU A 251 23.87 -8.12 -9.01
CA LEU A 251 24.16 -9.05 -7.91
C LEU A 251 23.71 -8.50 -6.55
N ARG A 252 23.99 -7.23 -6.26
CA ARG A 252 23.54 -6.58 -5.02
C ARG A 252 22.03 -6.57 -4.90
N PHE A 253 21.32 -6.24 -5.98
CA PHE A 253 19.87 -6.31 -6.01
C PHE A 253 19.37 -7.72 -5.68
N GLY A 254 19.88 -8.75 -6.35
CA GLY A 254 19.52 -10.15 -6.10
C GLY A 254 19.83 -10.61 -4.67
N LEU A 255 20.97 -10.23 -4.11
CA LEU A 255 21.33 -10.58 -2.73
C LEU A 255 20.41 -9.92 -1.70
N VAL A 256 20.06 -8.64 -1.88
CA VAL A 256 19.10 -7.95 -1.01
C VAL A 256 17.72 -8.59 -1.11
N MET A 257 17.24 -8.91 -2.31
CA MET A 257 15.97 -9.61 -2.49
C MET A 257 15.96 -11.00 -1.84
N LEU A 258 17.03 -11.77 -2.02
CA LEU A 258 17.18 -13.08 -1.40
C LEU A 258 17.13 -12.97 0.13
N ALA A 259 17.86 -12.01 0.69
CA ALA A 259 17.84 -11.70 2.11
C ALA A 259 16.41 -11.41 2.60
N PHE A 260 15.68 -10.54 1.91
CA PHE A 260 14.30 -10.20 2.24
C PHE A 260 13.40 -11.45 2.24
N LEU A 261 13.49 -12.30 1.21
CA LEU A 261 12.72 -13.53 1.11
C LEU A 261 13.06 -14.56 2.19
N LEU A 262 14.35 -14.72 2.52
CA LEU A 262 14.79 -15.63 3.58
C LEU A 262 14.33 -15.16 4.95
N LEU A 263 14.26 -13.85 5.18
CA LEU A 263 13.70 -13.31 6.41
C LEU A 263 12.21 -13.60 6.52
N GLU A 264 11.42 -13.33 5.47
CA GLU A 264 9.98 -13.64 5.46
C GLU A 264 9.75 -15.13 5.73
N LEU A 265 10.45 -16.01 5.00
CA LEU A 265 10.39 -17.46 5.20
C LEU A 265 10.79 -17.86 6.62
N GLY A 266 11.87 -17.28 7.16
CA GLY A 266 12.35 -17.56 8.51
C GLY A 266 11.34 -17.16 9.58
N THR A 267 10.66 -16.02 9.42
CA THR A 267 9.61 -15.59 10.35
C THR A 267 8.37 -16.48 10.30
N GLU A 268 8.03 -16.98 9.11
CA GLU A 268 6.93 -17.93 8.91
C GLU A 268 7.25 -19.28 9.57
N LEU A 269 8.44 -19.85 9.28
CA LEU A 269 8.89 -21.13 9.85
C LEU A 269 9.06 -21.09 11.36
N ALA A 270 9.44 -19.93 11.91
CA ALA A 270 9.57 -19.74 13.36
C ALA A 270 8.22 -19.72 14.08
N GLY A 271 7.09 -19.69 13.35
CA GLY A 271 5.75 -19.71 13.94
C GLY A 271 5.51 -18.58 14.94
N LEU A 272 6.19 -17.43 14.77
CA LEU A 272 6.12 -16.32 15.70
C LEU A 272 4.64 -15.91 15.88
N PRO A 273 4.06 -16.07 17.08
CA PRO A 273 2.61 -16.03 17.24
C PRO A 273 2.04 -14.66 16.88
N VAL A 274 1.01 -14.66 16.02
CA VAL A 274 0.22 -13.50 15.54
C VAL A 274 -0.55 -12.78 16.66
N ARG A 275 -0.32 -13.13 17.94
CA ARG A 275 -1.03 -12.53 19.08
C ARG A 275 -0.73 -11.04 19.27
N GLN A 276 0.35 -10.53 18.67
CA GLN A 276 0.69 -9.10 18.62
C GLN A 276 1.14 -8.72 17.20
N PRO A 277 0.19 -8.49 16.27
CA PRO A 277 0.53 -8.30 14.86
C PRO A 277 1.44 -7.08 14.62
N ALA A 278 1.30 -6.03 15.44
CA ALA A 278 2.21 -4.88 15.44
C ALA A 278 3.66 -5.25 15.80
N ALA A 279 3.87 -6.16 16.77
CA ALA A 279 5.19 -6.62 17.18
C ALA A 279 5.81 -7.52 16.10
N THR A 280 5.03 -8.41 15.49
CA THR A 280 5.48 -9.25 14.37
C THR A 280 5.89 -8.37 13.17
N LEU A 281 5.09 -7.36 12.84
CA LEU A 281 5.40 -6.40 11.77
C LEU A 281 6.67 -5.60 12.07
N ALA A 282 6.87 -5.16 13.31
CA ALA A 282 8.08 -4.46 13.73
C ALA A 282 9.33 -5.36 13.65
N ILE A 283 9.23 -6.64 14.05
CA ILE A 283 10.34 -7.60 13.95
C ILE A 283 10.72 -7.83 12.49
N ARG A 284 9.74 -8.05 11.61
CA ARG A 284 9.97 -8.17 10.16
C ARG A 284 10.69 -6.95 9.62
N LEU A 285 10.20 -5.75 9.97
CA LEU A 285 10.79 -4.49 9.54
C LEU A 285 12.26 -4.33 10.00
N ILE A 286 12.52 -4.55 11.29
CA ILE A 286 13.87 -4.45 11.86
C ILE A 286 14.80 -5.49 11.23
N GLY A 287 14.32 -6.72 11.03
CA GLY A 287 15.04 -7.77 10.34
C GLY A 287 15.40 -7.37 8.91
N SER A 288 14.47 -6.78 8.15
CA SER A 288 14.69 -6.35 6.77
C SER A 288 15.74 -5.25 6.72
N ILE A 289 15.63 -4.24 7.59
CA ILE A 289 16.59 -3.13 7.67
C ILE A 289 17.99 -3.66 8.06
N GLY A 290 18.08 -4.52 9.07
CA GLY A 290 19.34 -5.07 9.56
C GLY A 290 20.05 -5.93 8.52
N LEU A 291 19.30 -6.78 7.82
CA LEU A 291 19.85 -7.68 6.81
C LEU A 291 20.27 -6.92 5.53
N ILE A 292 19.51 -5.90 5.15
CA ILE A 292 19.87 -5.00 4.04
C ILE A 292 21.10 -4.17 4.40
N GLY A 293 21.18 -3.66 5.63
CA GLY A 293 22.37 -3.02 6.16
C GLY A 293 23.60 -3.94 6.11
N LEU A 294 23.43 -5.22 6.44
CA LEU A 294 24.49 -6.23 6.37
C LEU A 294 24.96 -6.48 4.94
N VAL A 295 24.04 -6.74 4.00
CA VAL A 295 24.39 -6.96 2.58
C VAL A 295 25.06 -5.72 2.00
N TRP A 296 24.57 -4.53 2.35
CA TRP A 296 25.13 -3.25 1.94
C TRP A 296 26.56 -3.04 2.48
N PHE A 297 26.78 -3.38 3.75
CA PHE A 297 28.08 -3.24 4.42
C PHE A 297 29.10 -4.29 3.97
N ALA A 298 28.66 -5.53 3.72
CA ALA A 298 29.52 -6.63 3.29
C ALA A 298 30.10 -6.41 1.88
N TYR A 299 29.39 -5.70 0.99
CA TYR A 299 29.81 -5.41 -0.38
C TYR A 299 30.30 -3.95 -0.58
N ARG A 300 31.04 -3.43 0.41
CA ARG A 300 31.66 -2.09 0.52
C ARG A 300 32.53 -1.69 -0.68
N ARG A 301 31.91 -1.21 -1.75
CA ARG A 301 32.61 -0.47 -2.83
C ARG A 301 31.92 0.82 -3.22
N ASN A 302 30.59 0.92 -3.07
CA ASN A 302 29.87 2.16 -3.33
C ASN A 302 29.13 2.60 -2.07
N GLY A 303 29.43 3.79 -1.57
CA GLY A 303 28.74 4.36 -0.41
C GLY A 303 27.29 4.75 -0.73
N LEU A 304 26.47 4.94 0.31
CA LEU A 304 25.11 5.48 0.17
C LEU A 304 25.09 6.82 -0.59
N VAL A 305 26.16 7.61 -0.45
CA VAL A 305 26.35 8.89 -1.16
C VAL A 305 26.45 8.70 -2.67
N GLU A 306 27.10 7.63 -3.14
CA GLU A 306 27.33 7.38 -4.56
C GLU A 306 26.06 6.97 -5.28
N ILE A 307 25.16 6.24 -4.61
CA ILE A 307 23.85 5.91 -5.17
C ILE A 307 22.85 7.08 -5.10
N GLY A 308 23.26 8.24 -4.57
CA GLY A 308 22.45 9.46 -4.59
C GLY A 308 21.89 9.92 -3.24
N LEU A 309 22.26 9.30 -2.12
CA LEU A 309 21.90 9.79 -0.77
C LEU A 309 22.89 10.86 -0.32
N ARG A 310 22.70 12.08 -0.83
CA ARG A 310 23.53 13.25 -0.54
C ARG A 310 22.82 14.18 0.45
N ARG A 311 23.56 14.69 1.45
CA ARG A 311 23.04 15.72 2.40
C ARG A 311 22.91 17.09 1.75
N ALA A 312 23.76 17.38 0.76
CA ALA A 312 23.73 18.66 0.05
C ALA A 312 22.40 18.84 -0.69
N GLY A 313 21.73 19.98 -0.46
CA GLY A 313 20.44 20.27 -1.10
C GLY A 313 19.27 19.42 -0.62
N PHE A 314 19.38 18.75 0.53
CA PHE A 314 18.34 17.85 1.07
C PHE A 314 16.94 18.48 1.07
N GLY A 315 16.78 19.69 1.61
CA GLY A 315 15.49 20.39 1.63
C GLY A 315 14.90 20.62 0.23
N ARG A 316 15.75 21.00 -0.74
CA ARG A 316 15.33 21.14 -2.15
C ARG A 316 14.90 19.80 -2.75
N HIS A 317 15.61 18.72 -2.43
CA HIS A 317 15.25 17.37 -2.87
C HIS A 317 13.94 16.88 -2.28
N VAL A 318 13.68 17.16 -0.99
CA VAL A 318 12.39 16.90 -0.36
C VAL A 318 11.29 17.69 -1.09
N LEU A 319 11.48 18.99 -1.34
CA LEU A 319 10.49 19.80 -2.07
C LEU A 319 10.21 19.27 -3.49
N TRP A 320 11.23 18.78 -4.21
CA TRP A 320 11.05 18.08 -5.48
C TRP A 320 10.16 16.85 -5.32
N GLY A 321 10.42 16.03 -4.30
CA GLY A 321 9.62 14.83 -4.03
C GLY A 321 8.18 15.14 -3.66
N LEU A 322 7.95 16.12 -2.78
CA LEU A 322 6.61 16.54 -2.37
C LEU A 322 5.82 17.12 -3.55
N GLY A 323 6.43 18.01 -4.33
CA GLY A 323 5.81 18.56 -5.54
C GLY A 323 5.51 17.48 -6.58
N ALA A 324 6.41 16.52 -6.74
CA ALA A 324 6.19 15.39 -7.64
C ALA A 324 5.11 14.43 -7.15
N ALA A 325 4.93 14.21 -5.85
CA ALA A 325 3.82 13.42 -5.33
C ALA A 325 2.49 14.06 -5.70
N VAL A 326 2.36 15.37 -5.49
CA VAL A 326 1.16 16.13 -5.87
C VAL A 326 0.95 16.11 -7.39
N ALA A 327 2.01 16.29 -8.19
CA ALA A 327 1.94 16.19 -9.64
C ALA A 327 1.55 14.77 -10.12
N ASN A 328 2.06 13.73 -9.48
CA ASN A 328 1.81 12.35 -9.90
C ASN A 328 0.42 11.83 -9.47
N ALA A 329 -0.19 12.46 -8.46
CA ALA A 329 -1.48 12.04 -7.93
C ALA A 329 -2.60 11.91 -8.98
N PRO A 330 -2.84 12.88 -9.91
CA PRO A 330 -3.82 12.71 -10.98
C PRO A 330 -3.46 11.60 -11.99
N VAL A 331 -2.18 11.34 -12.21
CA VAL A 331 -1.72 10.26 -13.10
C VAL A 331 -2.02 8.89 -12.48
N VAL A 332 -1.69 8.71 -11.20
CA VAL A 332 -1.96 7.48 -10.45
C VAL A 332 -3.47 7.23 -10.40
N LEU A 333 -4.26 8.23 -9.98
CA LEU A 333 -5.72 8.08 -9.92
C LEU A 333 -6.32 7.75 -11.28
N GLY A 334 -5.90 8.43 -12.35
CA GLY A 334 -6.39 8.17 -13.70
C GLY A 334 -6.08 6.74 -14.17
N LEU A 335 -4.88 6.24 -13.87
CA LEU A 335 -4.47 4.88 -14.21
C LEU A 335 -5.19 3.83 -13.39
N GLU A 336 -5.42 4.05 -12.09
CA GLU A 336 -6.18 3.15 -11.24
C GLU A 336 -7.66 3.09 -11.67
N LEU A 337 -8.28 4.24 -11.97
CA LEU A 337 -9.65 4.28 -12.50
C LEU A 337 -9.76 3.55 -13.85
N ALA A 338 -8.79 3.75 -14.74
CA ALA A 338 -8.74 2.99 -15.99
C ALA A 338 -8.55 1.49 -15.74
N ALA A 339 -7.65 1.13 -14.83
CA ALA A 339 -7.34 -0.26 -14.49
C ALA A 339 -8.56 -0.99 -13.91
N THR A 340 -9.30 -0.37 -12.99
CA THR A 340 -10.54 -0.97 -12.44
C THR A 340 -11.58 -1.26 -13.52
N LYS A 341 -11.62 -0.48 -14.61
CA LYS A 341 -12.52 -0.74 -15.75
C LYS A 341 -11.98 -1.82 -16.68
N ILE A 342 -10.68 -1.78 -16.99
CA ILE A 342 -10.02 -2.76 -17.86
C ILE A 342 -10.03 -4.16 -17.22
N PHE A 343 -9.84 -4.22 -15.91
CA PHE A 343 -9.73 -5.46 -15.14
C PHE A 343 -10.96 -5.75 -14.28
N ALA A 344 -12.14 -5.25 -14.67
CA ALA A 344 -13.38 -5.40 -13.89
C ALA A 344 -13.80 -6.86 -13.65
N GLY A 345 -13.32 -7.81 -14.47
CA GLY A 345 -13.57 -9.25 -14.29
C GLY A 345 -12.53 -9.96 -13.41
N LEU A 346 -11.56 -9.23 -12.86
CA LEU A 346 -10.55 -9.78 -11.96
C LEU A 346 -10.87 -9.43 -10.51
N PRO A 347 -10.35 -10.21 -9.55
CA PRO A 347 -10.54 -9.91 -8.14
C PRO A 347 -10.06 -8.49 -7.74
N SER A 348 -10.79 -7.80 -6.86
CA SER A 348 -10.41 -6.46 -6.40
C SER A 348 -9.00 -6.41 -5.80
N PRO A 349 -8.25 -5.31 -5.98
CA PRO A 349 -6.93 -5.18 -5.38
C PRO A 349 -7.04 -5.04 -3.85
N GLU A 350 -6.19 -5.76 -3.12
CA GLU A 350 -6.13 -5.75 -1.66
C GLU A 350 -4.67 -5.69 -1.21
N HIS A 351 -4.33 -4.75 -0.31
CA HIS A 351 -2.98 -4.65 0.25
C HIS A 351 -2.96 -5.20 1.69
N PRO A 352 -2.01 -6.09 2.08
CA PRO A 352 -1.95 -6.64 3.44
C PRO A 352 -2.00 -5.60 4.57
N ALA A 353 -1.27 -4.49 4.43
CA ALA A 353 -1.33 -3.37 5.37
C ALA A 353 -2.73 -2.75 5.52
N SER A 354 -3.52 -2.67 4.45
CA SER A 354 -4.90 -2.17 4.51
C SER A 354 -5.82 -3.16 5.22
N VAL A 355 -5.64 -4.46 4.97
CA VAL A 355 -6.35 -5.54 5.67
C VAL A 355 -6.07 -5.45 7.17
N GLU A 356 -4.81 -5.33 7.56
CA GLU A 356 -4.40 -5.24 8.96
C GLU A 356 -4.97 -3.99 9.67
N LEU A 357 -5.02 -2.84 8.98
CA LEU A 357 -5.65 -1.64 9.52
C LEU A 357 -7.16 -1.77 9.69
N LEU A 358 -7.84 -2.55 8.85
CA LEU A 358 -9.28 -2.78 8.95
C LEU A 358 -9.61 -3.81 10.04
N THR A 359 -8.81 -4.87 10.16
CA THR A 359 -9.09 -5.97 11.09
C THR A 359 -8.56 -5.73 12.50
N ASN A 360 -7.44 -5.01 12.64
CA ASN A 360 -6.75 -4.79 13.92
C ASN A 360 -6.35 -3.31 14.15
N PRO A 361 -7.29 -2.33 14.19
CA PRO A 361 -7.00 -0.90 14.23
C PRO A 361 -6.50 -0.36 15.60
N SER A 362 -5.56 -1.04 16.25
CA SER A 362 -4.94 -0.52 17.48
C SER A 362 -4.02 0.67 17.15
N LEU A 363 -3.85 1.61 18.10
CA LEU A 363 -2.91 2.72 17.92
C LEU A 363 -1.49 2.21 17.59
N ALA A 364 -1.06 1.13 18.23
CA ALA A 364 0.23 0.50 17.94
C ALA A 364 0.30 -0.01 16.50
N THR A 365 -0.75 -0.70 16.02
CA THR A 365 -0.85 -1.17 14.64
C THR A 365 -0.78 -0.01 13.65
N VAL A 366 -1.56 1.05 13.88
CA VAL A 366 -1.57 2.25 13.03
C VAL A 366 -0.18 2.88 12.95
N LEU A 367 0.50 3.07 14.09
CA LEU A 367 1.83 3.67 14.13
C LEU A 367 2.88 2.80 13.43
N VAL A 368 2.85 1.48 13.64
CA VAL A 368 3.78 0.56 12.98
C VAL A 368 3.52 0.51 11.47
N VAL A 369 2.26 0.46 11.03
CA VAL A 369 1.91 0.48 9.60
C VAL A 369 2.34 1.79 8.95
N ILE A 370 2.08 2.94 9.57
CA ILE A 370 2.51 4.24 9.05
C ILE A 370 4.03 4.30 8.95
N PHE A 371 4.76 3.90 10.00
CA PHE A 371 6.21 3.92 9.97
C PHE A 371 6.78 2.98 8.90
N SER A 372 6.27 1.75 8.83
CA SER A 372 6.67 0.76 7.83
C SER A 372 6.41 1.27 6.42
N ALA A 373 5.19 1.70 6.10
CA ALA A 373 4.78 2.08 4.76
C ALA A 373 5.30 3.45 4.33
N CYS A 374 5.43 4.41 5.24
CA CYS A 374 5.79 5.80 4.88
C CYS A 374 7.28 6.11 5.07
N VAL A 375 8.04 5.29 5.81
CA VAL A 375 9.46 5.56 6.08
C VAL A 375 10.33 4.40 5.64
N ALA A 376 10.14 3.23 6.25
CA ALA A 376 11.05 2.10 6.03
C ALA A 376 10.95 1.53 4.60
N ALA A 377 9.73 1.30 4.10
CA ALA A 377 9.50 0.79 2.75
C ALA A 377 10.04 1.74 1.67
N PRO A 378 9.72 3.06 1.64
CA PRO A 378 10.30 3.98 0.68
C PRO A 378 11.83 4.03 0.73
N ILE A 379 12.45 4.00 1.92
CA ILE A 379 13.92 3.97 2.02
C ILE A 379 14.48 2.70 1.39
N LEU A 380 13.92 1.54 1.74
CA LEU A 380 14.39 0.25 1.24
C LEU A 380 14.16 0.09 -0.26
N GLU A 381 12.94 0.33 -0.70
CA GLU A 381 12.52 0.11 -2.08
C GLU A 381 13.19 1.10 -3.03
N GLU A 382 13.31 2.38 -2.67
CA GLU A 382 14.02 3.33 -3.54
C GLU A 382 15.53 3.08 -3.56
N THR A 383 16.12 2.64 -2.45
CA THR A 383 17.54 2.22 -2.43
C THR A 383 17.75 1.00 -3.33
N LEU A 384 16.85 0.02 -3.26
CA LEU A 384 16.93 -1.22 -4.03
C LEU A 384 16.66 -0.97 -5.52
N PHE A 385 15.51 -0.40 -5.86
CA PHE A 385 15.11 -0.21 -7.25
C PHE A 385 15.89 0.93 -7.91
N ARG A 386 16.01 2.11 -7.28
CA ARG A 386 16.55 3.32 -7.92
C ARG A 386 18.04 3.45 -7.65
N GLY A 387 18.49 3.01 -6.48
CA GLY A 387 19.90 2.94 -6.13
C GLY A 387 20.64 1.74 -6.72
N THR A 388 19.96 0.64 -7.10
CA THR A 388 20.64 -0.55 -7.67
C THR A 388 20.12 -1.07 -9.00
N LEU A 389 18.86 -1.49 -9.09
CA LEU A 389 18.33 -2.13 -10.31
C LEU A 389 18.36 -1.18 -11.51
N LEU A 390 17.90 0.06 -11.33
CA LEU A 390 17.86 1.07 -12.37
C LEU A 390 19.27 1.37 -12.94
N PRO A 391 20.30 1.65 -12.13
CA PRO A 391 21.67 1.76 -12.62
C PRO A 391 22.17 0.51 -13.35
N ALA A 392 21.86 -0.70 -12.85
CA ALA A 392 22.26 -1.94 -13.50
C ALA A 392 21.67 -2.05 -14.92
N LEU A 393 20.35 -1.84 -15.05
CA LEU A 393 19.65 -1.88 -16.32
C LEU A 393 20.15 -0.80 -17.27
N ALA A 394 20.34 0.42 -16.77
CA ALA A 394 20.83 1.54 -17.56
C ALA A 394 22.27 1.32 -18.05
N GLY A 395 23.14 0.70 -17.24
CA GLY A 395 24.51 0.39 -17.61
C GLY A 395 24.64 -0.65 -18.71
N VAL A 396 23.77 -1.68 -18.71
CA VAL A 396 23.76 -2.72 -19.74
C VAL A 396 23.10 -2.23 -21.03
N TRP A 397 21.94 -1.58 -20.94
CA TRP A 397 21.17 -1.18 -22.13
C TRP A 397 21.58 0.15 -22.72
N ARG A 398 22.31 0.99 -21.97
CA ARG A 398 22.68 2.37 -22.35
C ARG A 398 21.48 3.23 -22.74
N ARG A 399 20.28 2.87 -22.24
CA ARG A 399 19.00 3.55 -22.49
C ARG A 399 18.29 3.79 -21.16
N PRO A 400 18.56 4.93 -20.49
CA PRO A 400 18.02 5.21 -19.15
C PRO A 400 16.49 5.19 -19.08
N TRP A 401 15.80 5.60 -20.15
CA TRP A 401 14.34 5.59 -20.21
C TRP A 401 13.76 4.17 -20.26
N VAL A 402 14.39 3.24 -21.01
CA VAL A 402 14.01 1.82 -21.05
C VAL A 402 14.26 1.18 -19.69
N ALA A 403 15.42 1.46 -19.09
CA ALA A 403 15.76 1.00 -17.75
C ALA A 403 14.76 1.50 -16.70
N GLY A 404 14.35 2.77 -16.79
CA GLY A 404 13.30 3.35 -15.96
C GLY A 404 11.97 2.64 -16.12
N LEU A 405 11.52 2.44 -17.36
CA LEU A 405 10.26 1.75 -17.66
C LEU A 405 10.26 0.32 -17.10
N VAL A 406 11.28 -0.48 -17.42
CA VAL A 406 11.35 -1.87 -16.96
C VAL A 406 11.48 -1.94 -15.43
N SER A 407 12.32 -1.11 -14.82
CA SER A 407 12.44 -1.05 -13.36
C SER A 407 11.11 -0.72 -12.69
N SER A 408 10.28 0.12 -13.32
CA SER A 408 8.96 0.53 -12.79
C SER A 408 7.91 -0.57 -12.94
N LEU A 409 7.93 -1.32 -14.04
CA LEU A 409 7.07 -2.48 -14.22
C LEU A 409 7.47 -3.60 -13.25
N LEU A 410 8.77 -3.87 -13.12
CA LEU A 410 9.29 -4.85 -12.15
C LEU A 410 8.93 -4.46 -10.72
N PHE A 411 8.98 -3.17 -10.39
CA PHE A 411 8.50 -2.66 -9.11
C PHE A 411 7.02 -3.01 -8.91
N ALA A 412 6.14 -2.70 -9.86
CA ALA A 412 4.71 -2.96 -9.73
C ALA A 412 4.37 -4.45 -9.56
N VAL A 413 4.96 -5.33 -10.38
CA VAL A 413 4.58 -6.76 -10.40
C VAL A 413 5.06 -7.57 -9.20
N ILE A 414 5.99 -7.02 -8.40
CA ILE A 414 6.42 -7.63 -7.13
C ILE A 414 5.63 -7.12 -5.92
N HIS A 415 4.58 -6.30 -6.11
CA HIS A 415 3.71 -5.88 -5.01
C HIS A 415 2.52 -6.82 -4.86
N PRO A 416 2.23 -7.30 -3.63
CA PRO A 416 1.15 -8.25 -3.36
C PRO A 416 -0.20 -7.52 -3.24
N THR A 417 -0.58 -6.78 -4.28
CA THR A 417 -1.82 -5.98 -4.31
C THR A 417 -2.84 -6.46 -5.34
N GLY A 418 -2.39 -7.21 -6.35
CA GLY A 418 -3.22 -7.70 -7.45
C GLY A 418 -3.09 -6.88 -8.73
N ILE A 419 -3.47 -7.51 -9.84
CA ILE A 419 -3.29 -6.98 -11.20
C ILE A 419 -3.88 -5.56 -11.38
N PRO A 420 -5.09 -5.24 -10.87
CA PRO A 420 -5.68 -3.91 -11.05
C PRO A 420 -4.86 -2.77 -10.43
N ALA A 421 -4.02 -3.03 -9.43
CA ALA A 421 -3.18 -2.01 -8.78
C ALA A 421 -1.86 -1.74 -9.52
N TRP A 422 -1.41 -2.65 -10.38
CA TRP A 422 -0.10 -2.55 -11.04
C TRP A 422 0.08 -1.28 -11.89
N PRO A 423 -0.91 -0.77 -12.64
CA PRO A 423 -0.75 0.47 -13.39
C PRO A 423 -0.45 1.69 -12.48
N GLY A 424 -1.12 1.81 -11.33
CA GLY A 424 -0.85 2.85 -10.35
C GLY A 424 0.54 2.71 -9.74
N LEU A 425 0.92 1.50 -9.34
CA LEU A 425 2.25 1.19 -8.82
C LEU A 425 3.38 1.46 -9.82
N ALA A 426 3.15 1.14 -11.11
CA ALA A 426 4.10 1.42 -12.17
C ALA A 426 4.26 2.93 -12.40
N ALA A 427 3.20 3.73 -12.21
CA ALA A 427 3.27 5.18 -12.30
C ALA A 427 4.07 5.81 -11.15
N ILE A 428 3.89 5.32 -9.92
CA ILE A 428 4.76 5.69 -8.78
C ILE A 428 6.20 5.31 -9.13
N GLY A 429 6.42 4.08 -9.57
CA GLY A 429 7.76 3.60 -9.89
C GLY A 429 8.45 4.37 -11.02
N GLY A 430 7.68 4.80 -12.02
CA GLY A 430 8.11 5.62 -13.15
C GLY A 430 8.48 7.03 -12.74
N MET A 431 7.64 7.67 -11.92
CA MET A 431 7.95 8.97 -11.34
C MET A 431 9.19 8.91 -10.44
N SER A 432 9.33 7.86 -9.62
CA SER A 432 10.53 7.59 -8.81
C SER A 432 11.81 7.48 -9.66
N ALA A 433 11.77 6.70 -10.75
CA ALA A 433 12.88 6.57 -11.69
C ALA A 433 13.21 7.91 -12.38
N TYR A 434 12.18 8.64 -12.80
CA TYR A 434 12.31 9.95 -13.41
C TYR A 434 12.94 10.97 -12.45
N LEU A 435 12.46 11.07 -11.21
CA LEU A 435 13.00 11.98 -10.20
C LEU A 435 14.46 11.70 -9.90
N THR A 436 14.82 10.42 -9.80
CA THR A 436 16.20 9.99 -9.59
C THR A 436 17.10 10.46 -10.73
N TYR A 437 16.66 10.30 -11.98
CA TYR A 437 17.41 10.74 -13.17
C TYR A 437 17.44 12.28 -13.32
N GLN A 438 16.33 12.95 -12.99
CA GLN A 438 16.23 14.41 -13.10
C GLN A 438 17.12 15.11 -12.07
N THR A 439 17.21 14.57 -10.85
CA THR A 439 17.87 15.23 -9.73
C THR A 439 19.23 14.64 -9.35
N GLY A 440 19.58 13.45 -9.86
CA GLY A 440 20.80 12.74 -9.46
C GLY A 440 20.79 12.31 -7.99
N SER A 441 19.61 12.18 -7.37
CA SER A 441 19.45 11.83 -5.95
C SER A 441 18.24 10.91 -5.73
N LEU A 442 18.32 10.03 -4.73
CA LEU A 442 17.20 9.19 -4.31
C LEU A 442 16.24 9.91 -3.37
N VAL A 443 16.67 11.00 -2.72
CA VAL A 443 15.87 11.72 -1.71
C VAL A 443 14.51 12.19 -2.25
N PRO A 444 14.40 12.76 -3.47
CA PRO A 444 13.10 13.13 -4.02
C PRO A 444 12.19 11.92 -4.25
N SER A 445 12.77 10.79 -4.69
CA SER A 445 12.06 9.53 -4.90
C SER A 445 11.46 9.03 -3.59
N MET A 446 12.28 8.99 -2.53
CA MET A 446 11.87 8.58 -1.18
C MET A 446 10.78 9.51 -0.65
N ALA A 447 10.95 10.83 -0.73
CA ALA A 447 9.96 11.79 -0.25
C ALA A 447 8.63 11.70 -1.02
N MET A 448 8.68 11.50 -2.35
CA MET A 448 7.50 11.32 -3.18
C MET A 448 6.73 10.06 -2.78
N HIS A 449 7.44 8.94 -2.68
CA HIS A 449 6.88 7.64 -2.33
C HIS A 449 6.33 7.64 -0.89
N SER A 450 7.05 8.20 0.07
CA SER A 450 6.57 8.41 1.45
C SER A 450 5.25 9.18 1.50
N LEU A 451 5.15 10.30 0.78
CA LEU A 451 3.95 11.12 0.75
C LEU A 451 2.79 10.41 0.03
N HIS A 452 3.07 9.68 -1.05
CA HIS A 452 2.07 8.87 -1.74
C HIS A 452 1.48 7.83 -0.77
N ASN A 453 2.33 7.05 -0.10
CA ASN A 453 1.87 6.02 0.85
C ASN A 453 1.08 6.63 2.00
N LEU A 454 1.54 7.77 2.54
CA LEU A 454 0.79 8.49 3.58
C LEU A 454 -0.58 8.95 3.08
N GLY A 455 -0.66 9.51 1.87
CA GLY A 455 -1.92 9.94 1.27
C GLY A 455 -2.91 8.79 1.13
N THR A 456 -2.46 7.65 0.59
CA THR A 456 -3.28 6.42 0.46
C THR A 456 -3.77 5.91 1.82
N LEU A 457 -2.91 5.92 2.85
CA LEU A 457 -3.30 5.52 4.20
C LEU A 457 -4.29 6.50 4.84
N LEU A 458 -4.12 7.82 4.67
CA LEU A 458 -5.05 8.82 5.19
C LEU A 458 -6.44 8.69 4.56
N VAL A 459 -6.50 8.41 3.25
CA VAL A 459 -7.75 8.09 2.54
C VAL A 459 -8.37 6.82 3.11
N GLY A 460 -7.60 5.74 3.27
CA GLY A 460 -8.12 4.49 3.86
C GLY A 460 -8.66 4.68 5.28
N LEU A 461 -7.95 5.43 6.12
CA LEU A 461 -8.36 5.76 7.49
C LEU A 461 -9.58 6.70 7.55
N ALA A 462 -9.82 7.51 6.53
CA ALA A 462 -11.00 8.38 6.46
C ALA A 462 -12.31 7.60 6.37
N PHE A 463 -12.25 6.37 5.86
CA PHE A 463 -13.39 5.51 5.67
C PHE A 463 -13.40 4.30 6.60
N ASN A 464 -12.61 4.29 7.69
CA ASN A 464 -12.60 3.24 8.73
C ASN A 464 -13.14 3.78 10.08
#